data_AF-A0A2H6KJI1-F1
#
_entry.id   AF-A0A2H6KJI1-F1
#
_cell.length_a   1.000
_cell.length_b   1.000
_cell.length_c   1.000
_cell.angle_alpha   90.00
_cell.angle_beta   90.00
_cell.angle_gamma   90.00
#
_symmetry.space_group_name_H-M   'P 1'
#
loop_
_entity.id
_entity.type
_entity.pdbx_description
1 polymer ?
#
loop_
_entity_poly.entity_id
_entity_poly.type
_entity_poly.pdbx_seq_one_letter_code
_entity_poly.pdbx_strand_id
1 'polypeptide(L)'
;MAITLKYMALTLKERALAGQLSGLIGGGKEVTDAIKNGIDIIINKYPDVKNNSKPNPSSKPHESVDTKQLEQEIKSTEEKKSQLEKEIESLKAKKAAEKDDSPVEPSKLKELEKVTSKVKDLQTLEKLCGYSKDLEQNKSTYDKSCNKLLTNLTDGLEKFLGYQETSKGYTGEGIVYSDLDRLCDGVMAFLHGVLDNIKPKLGQHNDKIREAIESLITHKHSGKNGFNTAIGAVVEGVKGYNEGVKASNRKVDEKFKSGVSAILPRDQEGNAGRVEEAKREVEAKLAECQEKAAEFNDAFNLATNSEMKNAVNDLNPKLHERVVVAAKAVKHESDRLTELSTKESEELRETEAKIRSVLQGLNDSVNRSITTQVKSLVKFLCSEVSAIKDKLVSISEMLGNYVEQLKRWISDADAFFQKVMKDVHKIEKNAPGILNQMNVEDKAKELQKKGEELHRRFEYAKNEVGHLVDAAKKKEVNELDTWSAAAGKVVGAAQGKCYLILGKSEIKDSGEPEIKKQADALQKKATDL
;
A
#
# COMPACT_ATOMS: atom_id res chain seq x y z
N MET A 1 -2.70 100.06 -11.50
CA MET A 1 -3.96 100.82 -11.59
C MET A 1 -5.15 99.96 -12.05
N ALA A 2 -5.01 99.11 -13.08
CA ALA A 2 -6.09 98.21 -13.53
C ALA A 2 -6.46 97.07 -12.55
N ILE A 3 -5.50 96.58 -11.74
CA ILE A 3 -5.77 95.56 -10.70
C ILE A 3 -6.56 96.16 -9.51
N THR A 4 -6.30 97.42 -9.16
CA THR A 4 -6.97 98.14 -8.08
C THR A 4 -8.44 98.45 -8.41
N LEU A 5 -8.73 98.76 -9.68
CA LEU A 5 -10.10 98.98 -10.17
C LEU A 5 -10.93 97.69 -10.23
N LYS A 6 -10.30 96.53 -10.52
CA LYS A 6 -10.98 95.23 -10.55
C LYS A 6 -11.34 94.73 -9.14
N TYR A 7 -10.52 95.06 -8.13
CA TYR A 7 -10.81 94.79 -6.71
C TYR A 7 -11.91 95.71 -6.14
N MET A 8 -11.91 97.01 -6.50
CA MET A 8 -13.00 97.92 -6.12
C MET A 8 -14.37 97.49 -6.67
N ALA A 9 -14.40 96.98 -7.92
CA ALA A 9 -15.63 96.47 -8.54
C ALA A 9 -16.16 95.19 -7.88
N LEU A 10 -15.29 94.32 -7.34
CA LEU A 10 -15.70 93.14 -6.57
C LEU A 10 -16.32 93.54 -5.22
N THR A 11 -15.69 94.47 -4.50
CA THR A 11 -16.19 94.94 -3.18
C THR A 11 -17.52 95.68 -3.26
N LEU A 12 -17.84 96.32 -4.38
CA LEU A 12 -19.14 96.96 -4.63
C LEU A 12 -20.25 95.93 -4.91
N LYS A 13 -19.93 94.83 -5.62
CA LYS A 13 -20.85 93.72 -5.85
C LYS A 13 -21.14 92.92 -4.58
N GLU A 14 -20.14 92.73 -3.71
CA GLU A 14 -20.32 92.05 -2.41
C GLU A 14 -21.16 92.88 -1.43
N ARG A 15 -21.00 94.21 -1.41
CA ARG A 15 -21.88 95.11 -0.64
C ARG A 15 -23.32 95.12 -1.15
N ALA A 16 -23.52 95.06 -2.46
CA ALA A 16 -24.85 94.95 -3.05
C ALA A 16 -25.51 93.60 -2.71
N LEU A 17 -24.73 92.50 -2.72
CA LEU A 17 -25.21 91.17 -2.33
C LEU A 17 -25.52 91.08 -0.83
N ALA A 18 -24.73 91.73 0.04
CA ALA A 18 -25.02 91.86 1.47
C ALA A 18 -26.29 92.68 1.75
N GLY A 19 -26.54 93.74 0.98
CA GLY A 19 -27.79 94.50 1.02
C GLY A 19 -28.99 93.69 0.52
N GLN A 20 -28.80 92.81 -0.47
CA GLN A 20 -29.84 91.91 -0.97
C GLN A 20 -30.15 90.75 -0.01
N LEU A 21 -29.13 90.21 0.69
CA LEU A 21 -29.30 89.19 1.73
C LEU A 21 -29.92 89.76 3.01
N SER A 22 -29.61 91.01 3.38
CA SER A 22 -30.28 91.75 4.46
C SER A 22 -31.79 91.89 4.24
N GLY A 23 -32.24 91.96 2.99
CA GLY A 23 -33.66 91.98 2.63
C GLY A 23 -34.36 90.63 2.73
N LEU A 24 -33.61 89.51 2.74
CA LEU A 24 -34.17 88.16 2.67
C LEU A 24 -34.32 87.46 4.04
N ILE A 25 -33.61 87.92 5.09
CA ILE A 25 -33.48 87.20 6.38
C ILE A 25 -34.03 88.01 7.59
N GLY A 26 -34.64 89.18 7.37
CA GLY A 26 -35.23 90.00 8.44
C GLY A 26 -34.18 90.85 9.17
N GLY A 27 -34.36 92.17 9.10
CA GLY A 27 -33.40 93.19 9.57
C GLY A 27 -33.32 93.38 11.09
N GLY A 28 -33.22 92.31 11.87
CA GLY A 28 -32.97 92.38 13.32
C GLY A 28 -31.56 92.90 13.64
N LYS A 29 -31.42 93.50 14.84
CA LYS A 29 -30.15 94.06 15.33
C LYS A 29 -29.09 92.97 15.49
N GLU A 30 -29.51 91.77 15.85
CA GLU A 30 -28.68 90.58 16.03
C GLU A 30 -28.06 90.08 14.72
N VAL A 31 -28.83 90.11 13.61
CA VAL A 31 -28.34 89.74 12.27
C VAL A 31 -27.35 90.79 11.76
N THR A 32 -27.63 92.05 12.03
CA THR A 32 -26.73 93.17 11.71
C THR A 32 -25.42 93.08 12.49
N ASP A 33 -25.49 92.72 13.77
CA ASP A 33 -24.33 92.56 14.66
C ASP A 33 -23.51 91.31 14.31
N ALA A 34 -24.15 90.20 13.94
CA ALA A 34 -23.46 89.00 13.46
C ALA A 34 -22.70 89.25 12.14
N ILE A 35 -23.30 90.01 11.22
CA ILE A 35 -22.65 90.41 9.97
C ILE A 35 -21.49 91.37 10.25
N LYS A 36 -21.67 92.36 11.13
CA LYS A 36 -20.58 93.27 11.56
C LYS A 36 -19.41 92.51 12.17
N ASN A 37 -19.68 91.61 13.12
CA ASN A 37 -18.65 90.82 13.79
C ASN A 37 -17.95 89.88 12.80
N GLY A 38 -18.67 89.28 11.86
CA GLY A 38 -18.09 88.48 10.78
C GLY A 38 -17.16 89.29 9.87
N ILE A 39 -17.56 90.50 9.51
CA ILE A 39 -16.74 91.43 8.72
C ILE A 39 -15.50 91.87 9.49
N ASP A 40 -15.62 92.20 10.78
CA ASP A 40 -14.50 92.59 11.64
C ASP A 40 -13.49 91.45 11.84
N ILE A 41 -13.95 90.21 11.94
CA ILE A 41 -13.08 89.03 12.00
C ILE A 41 -12.30 88.87 10.69
N ILE A 42 -12.95 89.06 9.53
CA ILE A 42 -12.30 88.95 8.22
C ILE A 42 -11.28 90.08 8.02
N ILE A 43 -11.62 91.32 8.40
CA ILE A 43 -10.72 92.49 8.32
C ILE A 43 -9.50 92.32 9.23
N ASN A 44 -9.67 91.76 10.44
CA ASN A 44 -8.56 91.51 11.36
C ASN A 44 -7.69 90.31 10.94
N LYS A 45 -8.23 89.39 10.12
CA LYS A 45 -7.50 88.23 9.60
C LYS A 45 -6.61 88.55 8.40
N TYR A 46 -6.87 89.65 7.70
CA TYR A 46 -6.10 90.11 6.53
C TYR A 46 -5.65 91.58 6.69
N PRO A 47 -4.51 91.84 7.36
CA PRO A 47 -4.09 93.19 7.75
C PRO A 47 -3.79 94.15 6.58
N ASP A 48 -3.64 93.64 5.35
CA ASP A 48 -3.37 94.45 4.16
C ASP A 48 -4.57 95.29 3.69
N VAL A 49 -5.77 95.05 4.23
CA VAL A 49 -6.99 95.82 3.94
C VAL A 49 -7.09 97.10 4.80
N LYS A 50 -6.18 97.29 5.77
CA LYS A 50 -6.30 98.31 6.84
C LYS A 50 -6.00 99.75 6.41
N ASN A 51 -5.44 100.00 5.23
CA ASN A 51 -4.85 101.30 4.89
C ASN A 51 -5.72 102.28 4.07
N ASN A 52 -7.02 102.03 3.83
CA ASN A 52 -7.89 102.99 3.13
C ASN A 52 -9.25 103.27 3.79
N SER A 53 -9.36 103.13 5.11
CA SER A 53 -10.48 103.73 5.84
C SER A 53 -10.02 104.19 7.21
N LYS A 54 -9.58 105.47 7.29
CA LYS A 54 -9.49 106.17 8.57
C LYS A 54 -10.92 106.35 9.11
N PRO A 55 -11.23 105.89 10.33
CA PRO A 55 -12.46 106.26 11.01
C PRO A 55 -12.35 107.72 11.46
N ASN A 56 -13.36 108.52 11.18
CA ASN A 56 -13.51 109.85 11.78
C ASN A 56 -14.00 109.66 13.24
N PRO A 57 -13.26 110.07 14.27
CA PRO A 57 -13.65 109.90 15.66
C PRO A 57 -14.47 111.11 16.11
N SER A 58 -15.79 111.06 15.98
CA SER A 58 -16.67 111.99 16.71
C SER A 58 -18.10 111.49 16.77
N SER A 59 -18.40 110.65 17.75
CA SER A 59 -19.72 110.64 18.38
C SER A 59 -19.59 110.02 19.78
N LYS A 60 -19.74 110.89 20.79
CA LYS A 60 -19.86 110.53 22.20
C LYS A 60 -21.13 109.68 22.44
N PRO A 61 -21.20 108.93 23.55
CA PRO A 61 -22.42 108.24 23.98
C PRO A 61 -23.55 109.26 24.13
N HIS A 62 -24.74 108.93 23.62
CA HIS A 62 -25.92 109.75 23.85
C HIS A 62 -26.16 109.87 25.36
N GLU A 63 -26.07 111.10 25.87
CA GLU A 63 -26.53 111.48 27.21
C GLU A 63 -28.00 111.10 27.37
N SER A 64 -28.32 110.58 28.55
CA SER A 64 -29.70 110.39 29.02
C SER A 64 -30.46 111.70 28.89
N VAL A 65 -31.53 111.67 28.10
CA VAL A 65 -32.44 112.79 27.94
C VAL A 65 -33.08 113.10 29.29
N ASP A 66 -32.86 114.30 29.81
CA ASP A 66 -33.42 114.77 31.08
C ASP A 66 -34.94 114.87 30.93
N THR A 67 -35.67 113.92 31.53
CA THR A 67 -37.13 113.77 31.41
C THR A 67 -37.87 115.02 31.89
N LYS A 68 -37.26 115.84 32.75
CA LYS A 68 -37.82 117.12 33.21
C LYS A 68 -37.83 118.19 32.11
N GLN A 69 -36.86 118.15 31.20
CA GLN A 69 -36.75 119.08 30.08
C GLN A 69 -37.83 118.79 29.03
N LEU A 70 -38.12 117.50 28.78
CA LEU A 70 -39.23 117.08 27.92
C LEU A 70 -40.60 117.41 28.51
N GLU A 71 -40.82 117.22 29.81
CA GLU A 71 -42.10 117.59 30.44
C GLU A 71 -42.36 119.10 30.39
N GLN A 72 -41.32 119.93 30.54
CA GLN A 72 -41.43 121.39 30.36
C GLN A 72 -41.73 121.78 28.90
N GLU A 73 -41.10 121.13 27.92
CA GLU A 73 -41.37 121.38 26.50
C GLU A 73 -42.77 120.91 26.08
N ILE A 74 -43.24 119.79 26.62
CA ILE A 74 -44.62 119.30 26.40
C ILE A 74 -45.62 120.33 26.97
N LYS A 75 -45.43 120.78 28.21
CA LYS A 75 -46.33 121.76 28.86
C LYS A 75 -46.35 123.12 28.13
N SER A 76 -45.18 123.61 27.69
CA SER A 76 -45.06 124.83 26.88
C SER A 76 -45.74 124.69 25.51
N THR A 77 -45.73 123.49 24.93
CA THR A 77 -46.35 123.20 23.64
C THR A 77 -47.87 123.03 23.76
N GLU A 78 -48.35 122.46 24.88
CA GLU A 78 -49.78 122.36 25.22
C GLU A 78 -50.42 123.74 25.38
N GLU A 79 -49.73 124.67 26.06
CA GLU A 79 -50.19 126.07 26.22
C GLU A 79 -50.24 126.82 24.88
N LYS A 80 -49.24 126.61 24.00
CA LYS A 80 -49.24 127.18 22.63
C LYS A 80 -50.35 126.58 21.76
N LYS A 81 -50.66 125.30 21.92
CA LYS A 81 -51.79 124.64 21.23
C LYS A 81 -53.13 125.26 21.65
N SER A 82 -53.34 125.46 22.95
CA SER A 82 -54.56 126.10 23.47
C SER A 82 -54.73 127.56 23.00
N GLN A 83 -53.63 128.31 22.88
CA GLN A 83 -53.64 129.67 22.32
C GLN A 83 -54.00 129.70 20.82
N LEU A 84 -53.38 128.83 20.01
CA LEU A 84 -53.64 128.74 18.57
C LEU A 84 -55.07 128.24 18.27
N GLU A 85 -55.62 127.33 19.07
CA GLU A 85 -57.01 126.87 18.93
C GLU A 85 -58.01 128.02 19.16
N LYS A 86 -57.79 128.87 20.18
CA LYS A 86 -58.60 130.08 20.42
C LYS A 86 -58.48 131.11 19.28
N GLU A 87 -57.29 131.25 18.70
CA GLU A 87 -57.04 132.18 17.60
C GLU A 87 -57.71 131.73 16.30
N ILE A 88 -57.72 130.41 16.02
CA ILE A 88 -58.46 129.80 14.90
C ILE A 88 -59.98 129.96 15.08
N GLU A 89 -60.50 129.78 16.30
CA GLU A 89 -61.92 130.00 16.61
C GLU A 89 -62.31 131.48 16.35
N SER A 90 -61.45 132.43 16.73
CA SER A 90 -61.65 133.87 16.50
C SER A 90 -61.60 134.27 15.01
N LEU A 91 -60.75 133.61 14.21
CA LEU A 91 -60.64 133.82 12.76
C LEU A 91 -61.81 133.19 11.99
N LYS A 92 -62.33 132.04 12.47
CA LYS A 92 -63.55 131.43 11.93
C LYS A 92 -64.78 132.30 12.22
N ALA A 93 -64.86 132.92 13.40
CA ALA A 93 -65.94 133.85 13.75
C ALA A 93 -65.90 135.13 12.90
N LYS A 94 -64.71 135.70 12.63
CA LYS A 94 -64.56 136.86 11.71
C LYS A 94 -64.98 136.55 10.27
N LYS A 95 -64.72 135.33 9.79
CA LYS A 95 -65.13 134.90 8.44
C LYS A 95 -66.65 134.74 8.28
N ALA A 96 -67.40 134.61 9.38
CA ALA A 96 -68.86 134.51 9.35
C ALA A 96 -69.59 135.87 9.35
N ALA A 97 -68.88 136.98 9.57
CA ALA A 97 -69.48 138.32 9.75
C ALA A 97 -69.35 139.28 8.54
N GLU A 98 -68.56 138.97 7.51
CA GLU A 98 -68.41 139.81 6.32
C GLU A 98 -68.73 139.02 5.04
N LYS A 99 -69.88 139.32 4.44
CA LYS A 99 -70.18 138.98 3.04
C LYS A 99 -69.51 140.04 2.16
N ASP A 100 -68.37 139.75 1.54
CA ASP A 100 -68.07 140.24 0.19
C ASP A 100 -66.84 139.53 -0.42
N ASP A 101 -66.83 139.52 -1.75
CA ASP A 101 -65.87 138.89 -2.63
C ASP A 101 -64.49 139.58 -2.54
N SER A 102 -63.49 138.94 -1.90
CA SER A 102 -62.08 139.32 -2.08
C SER A 102 -61.13 138.15 -1.78
N PRO A 103 -60.04 137.95 -2.56
CA PRO A 103 -59.18 136.78 -2.44
C PRO A 103 -58.33 136.83 -1.17
N VAL A 104 -58.40 135.76 -0.37
CA VAL A 104 -57.55 135.57 0.81
C VAL A 104 -56.07 135.45 0.38
N GLU A 105 -55.21 136.28 0.98
CA GLU A 105 -53.75 136.27 0.75
C GLU A 105 -53.13 134.86 0.95
N PRO A 106 -52.25 134.40 0.04
CA PRO A 106 -51.60 133.08 0.09
C PRO A 106 -50.80 132.79 1.36
N SER A 107 -50.38 133.82 2.09
CA SER A 107 -49.52 133.74 3.27
C SER A 107 -50.18 133.02 4.44
N LYS A 108 -51.51 133.12 4.60
CA LYS A 108 -52.24 132.54 5.75
C LYS A 108 -52.62 131.06 5.57
N LEU A 109 -52.66 130.56 4.33
CA LEU A 109 -52.94 129.16 4.02
C LEU A 109 -51.76 128.24 4.37
N LYS A 110 -50.52 128.69 4.15
CA LYS A 110 -49.30 127.91 4.49
C LYS A 110 -49.10 127.72 6.00
N GLU A 111 -49.51 128.69 6.81
CA GLU A 111 -49.43 128.57 8.27
C GLU A 111 -50.48 127.58 8.81
N LEU A 112 -51.69 127.58 8.26
CA LEU A 112 -52.76 126.65 8.65
C LEU A 112 -52.40 125.19 8.29
N GLU A 113 -51.76 124.96 7.15
CA GLU A 113 -51.30 123.64 6.71
C GLU A 113 -50.18 123.10 7.62
N LYS A 114 -49.24 123.97 8.01
CA LYS A 114 -48.13 123.63 8.92
C LYS A 114 -48.59 123.37 10.36
N VAL A 115 -49.66 124.01 10.81
CA VAL A 115 -50.28 123.72 12.12
C VAL A 115 -51.05 122.41 12.07
N THR A 116 -51.76 122.14 10.96
CA THR A 116 -52.52 120.89 10.78
C THR A 116 -51.60 119.65 10.74
N SER A 117 -50.42 119.75 10.12
CA SER A 117 -49.44 118.65 10.12
C SER A 117 -48.89 118.38 11.52
N LYS A 118 -48.57 119.43 12.29
CA LYS A 118 -48.09 119.29 13.68
C LYS A 118 -49.13 118.68 14.62
N VAL A 119 -50.42 118.95 14.42
CA VAL A 119 -51.49 118.31 15.21
C VAL A 119 -51.58 116.81 14.92
N LYS A 120 -51.41 116.38 13.67
CA LYS A 120 -51.34 114.95 13.32
C LYS A 120 -50.11 114.27 13.92
N ASP A 121 -48.97 114.94 13.94
CA ASP A 121 -47.74 114.42 14.56
C ASP A 121 -47.94 114.23 16.07
N LEU A 122 -48.59 115.18 16.75
CA LEU A 122 -48.91 115.09 18.17
C LEU A 122 -49.91 113.96 18.50
N GLN A 123 -50.94 113.76 17.66
CA GLN A 123 -51.87 112.64 17.82
C GLN A 123 -51.19 111.27 17.61
N THR A 124 -50.17 111.21 16.76
CA THR A 124 -49.37 110.00 16.55
C THR A 124 -48.47 109.72 17.75
N LEU A 125 -47.90 110.77 18.34
CA LEU A 125 -47.10 110.69 19.56
C LEU A 125 -47.93 110.21 20.77
N GLU A 126 -49.18 110.67 20.89
CA GLU A 126 -50.11 110.24 21.93
C GLU A 126 -50.42 108.73 21.85
N LYS A 127 -50.64 108.20 20.64
CA LYS A 127 -50.81 106.75 20.43
C LYS A 127 -49.56 105.95 20.77
N LEU A 128 -48.37 106.46 20.42
CA LEU A 128 -47.10 105.82 20.80
C LEU A 128 -46.91 105.77 22.32
N CYS A 129 -47.25 106.86 23.02
CA CYS A 129 -47.27 106.89 24.49
C CYS A 129 -48.27 105.89 25.08
N GLY A 130 -49.42 105.67 24.42
CA GLY A 130 -50.37 104.62 24.79
C GLY A 130 -49.77 103.21 24.72
N TYR A 131 -49.13 102.87 23.59
CA TYR A 131 -48.48 101.56 23.42
C TYR A 131 -47.34 101.32 24.43
N SER A 132 -46.59 102.36 24.79
CA SER A 132 -45.53 102.25 25.81
C SER A 132 -46.10 101.92 27.20
N LYS A 133 -47.26 102.51 27.55
CA LYS A 133 -47.95 102.23 28.83
C LYS A 133 -48.51 100.81 28.88
N ASP A 134 -49.06 100.31 27.76
CA ASP A 134 -49.55 98.92 27.65
C ASP A 134 -48.40 97.89 27.77
N LEU A 135 -47.21 98.23 27.28
CA LEU A 135 -45.98 97.43 27.40
C LEU A 135 -45.47 97.37 28.84
N GLU A 136 -45.54 98.48 29.59
CA GLU A 136 -45.16 98.52 31.00
C GLU A 136 -46.14 97.78 31.90
N GLN A 137 -47.45 97.86 31.62
CA GLN A 137 -48.49 97.18 32.41
C GLN A 137 -48.51 95.65 32.23
N ASN A 138 -48.00 95.12 31.10
CA ASN A 138 -48.04 93.69 30.78
C ASN A 138 -46.67 92.99 30.79
N LYS A 139 -45.67 93.62 31.41
CA LYS A 139 -44.26 93.20 31.40
C LYS A 139 -44.03 91.73 31.81
N SER A 140 -44.80 91.20 32.76
CA SER A 140 -44.67 89.81 33.27
C SER A 140 -45.26 88.73 32.34
N THR A 141 -46.23 89.08 31.50
CA THR A 141 -46.87 88.17 30.54
C THR A 141 -46.05 88.05 29.26
N TYR A 142 -45.45 89.16 28.81
CA TYR A 142 -44.58 89.17 27.64
C TYR A 142 -43.22 88.51 27.89
N ASP A 143 -42.64 88.60 29.09
CA ASP A 143 -41.36 87.96 29.42
C ASP A 143 -41.42 86.42 29.34
N LYS A 144 -42.53 85.82 29.81
CA LYS A 144 -42.75 84.37 29.70
C LYS A 144 -43.06 83.93 28.28
N SER A 145 -43.79 84.74 27.51
CA SER A 145 -44.16 84.43 26.13
C SER A 145 -42.96 84.54 25.18
N CYS A 146 -42.12 85.56 25.36
CA CYS A 146 -40.88 85.74 24.59
C CYS A 146 -39.86 84.65 24.89
N ASN A 147 -39.67 84.28 26.17
CA ASN A 147 -38.81 83.15 26.52
C ASN A 147 -39.31 81.84 25.90
N LYS A 148 -40.62 81.57 25.97
CA LYS A 148 -41.18 80.36 25.37
C LYS A 148 -41.06 80.34 23.84
N LEU A 149 -41.19 81.50 23.18
CA LEU A 149 -40.96 81.63 21.75
C LEU A 149 -39.50 81.38 21.39
N LEU A 150 -38.56 81.96 22.12
CA LEU A 150 -37.13 81.78 21.88
C LEU A 150 -36.68 80.35 22.17
N THR A 151 -37.17 79.72 23.24
CA THR A 151 -36.94 78.29 23.52
C THR A 151 -37.51 77.44 22.40
N ASN A 152 -38.78 77.63 22.01
CA ASN A 152 -39.38 76.84 20.92
C ASN A 152 -38.68 77.05 19.57
N LEU A 153 -38.18 78.26 19.29
CA LEU A 153 -37.42 78.57 18.08
C LEU A 153 -36.04 77.91 18.13
N THR A 154 -35.37 77.95 19.28
CA THR A 154 -34.06 77.30 19.49
C THR A 154 -34.19 75.79 19.39
N ASP A 155 -35.13 75.18 20.12
CA ASP A 155 -35.45 73.75 20.03
C ASP A 155 -35.86 73.35 18.60
N GLY A 156 -36.61 74.22 17.92
CA GLY A 156 -37.02 74.05 16.53
C GLY A 156 -35.83 74.10 15.57
N LEU A 157 -34.91 75.04 15.75
CA LEU A 157 -33.66 75.14 14.99
C LEU A 157 -32.74 73.97 15.28
N GLU A 158 -32.57 73.56 16.54
CA GLU A 158 -31.78 72.39 16.91
C GLU A 158 -32.31 71.15 16.21
N LYS A 159 -33.63 70.90 16.26
CA LYS A 159 -34.26 69.80 15.51
C LYS A 159 -34.10 69.94 14.00
N PHE A 160 -34.28 71.15 13.45
CA PHE A 160 -34.18 71.43 12.02
C PHE A 160 -32.75 71.25 11.49
N LEU A 161 -31.75 71.64 12.27
CA LEU A 161 -30.34 71.44 11.97
C LEU A 161 -29.89 70.00 12.30
N GLY A 162 -30.68 69.27 13.09
CA GLY A 162 -30.44 67.88 13.48
C GLY A 162 -29.50 67.78 14.68
N TYR A 163 -29.34 68.84 15.47
CA TYR A 163 -28.50 68.88 16.65
C TYR A 163 -29.12 68.03 17.77
N GLN A 164 -28.28 67.24 18.44
CA GLN A 164 -28.65 66.42 19.58
C GLN A 164 -27.84 66.81 20.81
N GLU A 165 -28.53 67.28 21.84
CA GLU A 165 -27.90 67.81 23.04
C GLU A 165 -27.07 66.75 23.79
N THR A 166 -27.52 65.50 23.85
CA THR A 166 -26.85 64.45 24.63
C THR A 166 -25.52 63.98 24.02
N SER A 167 -25.42 63.96 22.69
CA SER A 167 -24.16 63.62 22.00
C SER A 167 -23.29 64.84 21.72
N LYS A 168 -23.81 66.06 21.95
CA LYS A 168 -23.22 67.34 21.53
C LYS A 168 -22.82 67.33 20.05
N GLY A 169 -23.58 66.60 19.23
CA GLY A 169 -23.36 66.34 17.82
C GLY A 169 -24.66 66.39 17.02
N TYR A 170 -24.62 66.02 15.74
CA TYR A 170 -25.82 66.02 14.88
C TYR A 170 -26.30 64.59 14.63
N THR A 171 -27.61 64.34 14.76
CA THR A 171 -28.27 63.05 14.53
C THR A 171 -28.28 62.61 13.06
N GLY A 172 -28.09 63.56 12.14
CA GLY A 172 -28.25 63.33 10.70
C GLY A 172 -29.68 63.47 10.17
N GLU A 173 -30.66 63.72 11.05
CA GLU A 173 -32.07 63.94 10.65
C GLU A 173 -32.35 65.38 10.20
N GLY A 174 -31.41 66.31 10.43
CA GLY A 174 -31.54 67.72 10.05
C GLY A 174 -30.60 68.16 8.92
N ILE A 175 -30.67 69.44 8.56
CA ILE A 175 -30.02 69.96 7.35
C ILE A 175 -28.50 70.06 7.44
N VAL A 176 -27.92 70.06 8.65
CA VAL A 176 -26.47 70.26 8.92
C VAL A 176 -25.71 68.93 9.06
N TYR A 177 -26.26 67.84 8.52
CA TYR A 177 -25.39 66.71 8.17
C TYR A 177 -24.64 67.09 6.90
N SER A 178 -23.31 67.27 7.00
CA SER A 178 -22.56 67.73 5.84
C SER A 178 -22.66 66.72 4.70
N ASP A 179 -22.62 67.18 3.45
CA ASP A 179 -22.64 66.27 2.30
C ASP A 179 -21.45 65.28 2.34
N LEU A 180 -20.36 65.66 3.02
CA LEU A 180 -19.22 64.79 3.27
C LEU A 180 -19.53 63.69 4.29
N ASP A 181 -20.25 64.00 5.37
CA ASP A 181 -20.68 62.98 6.34
C ASP A 181 -21.73 62.04 5.70
N ARG A 182 -22.68 62.58 4.91
CA ARG A 182 -23.62 61.77 4.11
C ARG A 182 -22.89 60.82 3.15
N LEU A 183 -21.79 61.27 2.54
CA LEU A 183 -20.94 60.43 1.69
C LEU A 183 -20.22 59.34 2.50
N CYS A 184 -19.66 59.66 3.67
CA CYS A 184 -19.05 58.68 4.58
C CYS A 184 -20.05 57.58 4.96
N ASP A 185 -21.27 57.97 5.33
CA ASP A 185 -22.36 57.05 5.67
C ASP A 185 -22.77 56.19 4.49
N GLY A 186 -22.83 56.79 3.29
CA GLY A 186 -23.08 56.09 2.04
C GLY A 186 -22.02 55.03 1.74
N VAL A 187 -20.73 55.37 1.90
CA VAL A 187 -19.61 54.43 1.73
C VAL A 187 -19.66 53.32 2.78
N MET A 188 -19.93 53.64 4.05
CA MET A 188 -20.05 52.63 5.11
C MET A 188 -21.24 51.70 4.86
N ALA A 189 -22.39 52.24 4.44
CA ALA A 189 -23.56 51.45 4.06
C ALA A 189 -23.29 50.53 2.86
N PHE A 190 -22.57 51.04 1.85
CA PHE A 190 -22.15 50.25 0.69
C PHE A 190 -21.23 49.10 1.11
N LEU A 191 -20.16 49.39 1.87
CA LEU A 191 -19.22 48.37 2.35
C LEU A 191 -19.91 47.35 3.25
N HIS A 192 -20.83 47.78 4.11
CA HIS A 192 -21.65 46.89 4.93
C HIS A 192 -22.45 45.94 4.03
N GLY A 193 -23.17 46.48 3.04
CA GLY A 193 -23.96 45.67 2.11
C GLY A 193 -23.12 44.66 1.33
N VAL A 194 -21.91 45.05 0.90
CA VAL A 194 -20.98 44.14 0.23
C VAL A 194 -20.51 43.05 1.19
N LEU A 195 -19.97 43.42 2.36
CA LEU A 195 -19.37 42.49 3.31
C LEU A 195 -20.40 41.52 3.91
N ASP A 196 -21.59 42.01 4.25
CA ASP A 196 -22.68 41.20 4.80
C ASP A 196 -23.20 40.17 3.78
N ASN A 197 -23.34 40.56 2.51
CA ASN A 197 -23.75 39.66 1.43
C ASN A 197 -22.69 38.57 1.15
N ILE A 198 -21.39 38.92 1.17
CA ILE A 198 -20.34 37.93 0.91
C ILE A 198 -20.06 37.04 2.12
N LYS A 199 -20.22 37.52 3.36
CA LYS A 199 -19.89 36.78 4.59
C LYS A 199 -20.37 35.32 4.59
N PRO A 200 -21.65 34.99 4.31
CA PRO A 200 -22.10 33.59 4.31
C PRO A 200 -21.41 32.73 3.23
N LYS A 201 -20.81 33.34 2.21
CA LYS A 201 -20.14 32.69 1.07
C LYS A 201 -18.64 32.48 1.29
N LEU A 202 -18.06 33.00 2.38
CA LEU A 202 -16.61 32.97 2.63
C LEU A 202 -16.09 31.69 3.32
N GLY A 203 -16.98 30.76 3.67
CA GLY A 203 -16.60 29.47 4.27
C GLY A 203 -15.96 29.59 5.66
N GLN A 204 -14.87 28.84 5.88
CA GLN A 204 -14.27 28.60 7.21
C GLN A 204 -13.72 29.83 7.94
N HIS A 205 -13.48 30.95 7.26
CA HIS A 205 -12.88 32.16 7.85
C HIS A 205 -13.84 33.36 7.85
N ASN A 206 -15.14 33.12 7.70
CA ASN A 206 -16.14 34.17 7.61
C ASN A 206 -16.27 35.01 8.90
N ASP A 207 -15.86 34.46 10.04
CA ASP A 207 -15.88 35.08 11.36
C ASP A 207 -14.95 36.30 11.41
N LYS A 208 -13.86 36.29 10.61
CA LYS A 208 -12.86 37.36 10.55
C LYS A 208 -13.40 38.68 10.02
N ILE A 209 -14.52 38.66 9.30
CA ILE A 209 -15.16 39.87 8.76
C ILE A 209 -16.32 40.34 9.64
N ARG A 210 -16.70 39.59 10.67
CA ARG A 210 -17.80 39.96 11.58
C ARG A 210 -17.55 41.30 12.26
N GLU A 211 -16.35 41.51 12.80
CA GLU A 211 -15.99 42.76 13.49
C GLU A 211 -15.99 43.96 12.53
N ALA A 212 -15.61 43.75 11.27
CA ALA A 212 -15.71 44.78 10.23
C ALA A 212 -17.17 45.19 9.97
N ILE A 213 -18.07 44.20 9.86
CA ILE A 213 -19.52 44.44 9.65
C ILE A 213 -20.13 45.16 10.84
N GLU A 214 -19.86 44.69 12.06
CA GLU A 214 -20.33 45.33 13.30
C GLU A 214 -19.83 46.78 13.39
N SER A 215 -18.55 47.02 13.11
CA SER A 215 -17.94 48.36 13.14
C SER A 215 -18.57 49.33 12.13
N LEU A 216 -18.90 48.85 10.92
CA LEU A 216 -19.57 49.65 9.88
C LEU A 216 -20.99 50.09 10.29
N ILE A 217 -21.71 49.26 11.05
CA ILE A 217 -23.03 49.61 11.58
C ILE A 217 -22.88 50.61 12.73
N THR A 218 -21.99 50.31 13.69
CA THR A 218 -21.83 51.11 14.90
C THR A 218 -21.41 52.55 14.60
N HIS A 219 -20.58 52.76 13.58
CA HIS A 219 -20.03 54.08 13.26
C HIS A 219 -20.76 54.82 12.13
N LYS A 220 -21.90 54.29 11.66
CA LYS A 220 -22.62 54.77 10.47
C LYS A 220 -23.06 56.23 10.51
N HIS A 221 -23.03 56.90 11.67
CA HIS A 221 -23.39 58.34 11.80
C HIS A 221 -22.38 59.13 12.63
N SER A 222 -21.17 58.60 12.81
CA SER A 222 -20.16 59.16 13.71
C SER A 222 -19.15 60.10 13.03
N GLY A 223 -19.49 60.55 11.81
CA GLY A 223 -18.66 61.44 11.00
C GLY A 223 -17.26 60.88 10.71
N LYS A 224 -16.29 61.76 10.46
CA LYS A 224 -14.91 61.41 10.07
C LYS A 224 -14.22 60.39 11.00
N ASN A 225 -14.38 60.52 12.32
CA ASN A 225 -13.69 59.63 13.26
C ASN A 225 -14.27 58.23 13.22
N GLY A 226 -15.60 58.10 13.16
CA GLY A 226 -16.25 56.81 12.98
C GLY A 226 -15.92 56.17 11.65
N PHE A 227 -15.91 56.96 10.58
CA PHE A 227 -15.49 56.49 9.27
C PHE A 227 -14.08 55.88 9.29
N ASN A 228 -13.10 56.58 9.88
CA ASN A 228 -11.73 56.06 9.97
C ASN A 228 -11.66 54.75 10.79
N THR A 229 -12.40 54.67 11.90
CA THR A 229 -12.47 53.45 12.72
C THR A 229 -13.10 52.30 11.95
N ALA A 230 -14.22 52.53 11.26
CA ALA A 230 -14.92 51.52 10.47
C ALA A 230 -14.06 51.01 9.30
N ILE A 231 -13.42 51.92 8.55
CA ILE A 231 -12.51 51.53 7.46
C ILE A 231 -11.30 50.76 7.99
N GLY A 232 -10.74 51.16 9.14
CA GLY A 232 -9.68 50.40 9.81
C GLY A 232 -10.10 48.96 10.09
N ALA A 233 -11.28 48.77 10.70
CA ALA A 233 -11.83 47.45 10.98
C ALA A 233 -12.09 46.62 9.69
N VAL A 234 -12.53 47.27 8.60
CA VAL A 234 -12.70 46.60 7.30
C VAL A 234 -11.36 46.10 6.75
N VAL A 235 -10.32 46.93 6.79
CA VAL A 235 -8.98 46.55 6.34
C VAL A 235 -8.45 45.38 7.16
N GLU A 236 -8.60 45.43 8.49
CA GLU A 236 -8.18 44.36 9.39
C GLU A 236 -8.97 43.07 9.15
N GLY A 237 -10.29 43.14 9.02
CA GLY A 237 -11.14 41.97 8.79
C GLY A 237 -10.83 41.28 7.45
N VAL A 238 -10.68 42.05 6.37
CA VAL A 238 -10.31 41.50 5.04
C VAL A 238 -8.91 40.92 5.06
N LYS A 239 -7.96 41.56 5.74
CA LYS A 239 -6.60 41.03 5.93
C LYS A 239 -6.64 39.72 6.72
N GLY A 240 -7.36 39.68 7.84
CA GLY A 240 -7.51 38.49 8.69
C GLY A 240 -8.13 37.32 7.93
N TYR A 241 -9.14 37.56 7.10
CA TYR A 241 -9.69 36.55 6.19
C TYR A 241 -8.63 35.98 5.24
N ASN A 242 -7.91 36.86 4.52
CA ASN A 242 -6.89 36.45 3.55
C ASN A 242 -5.72 35.69 4.20
N GLU A 243 -5.29 36.11 5.39
CA GLU A 243 -4.26 35.42 6.17
C GLU A 243 -4.74 34.05 6.66
N GLY A 244 -6.00 33.95 7.11
CA GLY A 244 -6.64 32.69 7.48
C GLY A 244 -6.70 31.69 6.33
N VAL A 245 -7.16 32.12 5.14
CA VAL A 245 -7.17 31.29 3.93
C VAL A 245 -5.77 30.82 3.57
N LYS A 246 -4.78 31.73 3.59
CA LYS A 246 -3.38 31.39 3.31
C LYS A 246 -2.82 30.36 4.29
N ALA A 247 -3.12 30.50 5.58
CA ALA A 247 -2.70 29.56 6.61
C ALA A 247 -3.37 28.18 6.44
N SER A 248 -4.67 28.14 6.13
CA SER A 248 -5.38 26.89 5.83
C SER A 248 -4.79 26.19 4.61
N ASN A 249 -4.52 26.91 3.53
CA ASN A 249 -3.91 26.33 2.32
C ASN A 249 -2.54 25.70 2.61
N ARG A 250 -1.72 26.34 3.45
CA ARG A 250 -0.44 25.77 3.91
C ARG A 250 -0.63 24.50 4.74
N LYS A 251 -1.58 24.51 5.68
CA LYS A 251 -1.88 23.33 6.50
C LYS A 251 -2.35 22.14 5.67
N VAL A 252 -3.15 22.38 4.63
CA VAL A 252 -3.59 21.32 3.70
C VAL A 252 -2.38 20.74 2.97
N ASP A 253 -1.49 21.57 2.42
CA ASP A 253 -0.26 21.13 1.75
C ASP A 253 0.65 20.31 2.68
N GLU A 254 0.91 20.79 3.90
CA GLU A 254 1.75 20.12 4.90
C GLU A 254 1.14 18.79 5.39
N LYS A 255 -0.17 18.77 5.63
CA LYS A 255 -0.89 17.56 6.06
C LYS A 255 -0.93 16.53 4.95
N PHE A 256 -1.10 16.95 3.70
CA PHE A 256 -1.07 16.05 2.55
C PHE A 256 0.31 15.43 2.39
N LYS A 257 1.37 16.24 2.35
CA LYS A 257 2.76 15.76 2.23
C LYS A 257 3.16 14.81 3.35
N SER A 258 2.86 15.17 4.60
CA SER A 258 3.17 14.30 5.74
C SER A 258 2.33 13.02 5.74
N GLY A 259 1.05 13.11 5.36
CA GLY A 259 0.17 11.96 5.22
C GLY A 259 0.64 10.97 4.15
N VAL A 260 1.09 11.44 2.99
CA VAL A 260 1.62 10.57 1.93
C VAL A 260 2.98 9.98 2.31
N SER A 261 3.86 10.77 2.91
CA SER A 261 5.21 10.31 3.31
C SER A 261 5.17 9.25 4.41
N ALA A 262 4.08 9.18 5.18
CA ALA A 262 3.91 8.22 6.27
C ALA A 262 3.33 6.86 5.85
N ILE A 263 2.83 6.71 4.62
CA ILE A 263 2.12 5.50 4.17
C ILE A 263 3.04 4.27 4.17
N LEU A 264 4.29 4.44 3.71
CA LEU A 264 5.28 3.38 3.75
C LEU A 264 6.62 3.91 4.27
N PRO A 265 6.86 3.81 5.59
CA PRO A 265 8.16 4.12 6.17
C PRO A 265 9.23 3.17 5.64
N ARG A 266 10.43 3.69 5.38
CA ARG A 266 11.55 2.95 4.76
C ARG A 266 11.96 1.70 5.55
N ASP A 267 11.80 1.71 6.86
CA ASP A 267 12.09 0.59 7.76
C ASP A 267 11.07 -0.57 7.65
N GLN A 268 9.94 -0.37 6.96
CA GLN A 268 8.87 -1.38 6.83
C GLN A 268 8.71 -1.95 5.42
N GLU A 269 9.57 -1.54 4.46
CA GLU A 269 9.53 -1.99 3.05
C GLU A 269 9.68 -3.51 2.88
N GLY A 270 10.34 -4.20 3.82
CA GLY A 270 10.53 -5.65 3.78
C GLY A 270 9.31 -6.48 4.22
N ASN A 271 8.26 -5.84 4.75
CA ASN A 271 7.07 -6.54 5.22
C ASN A 271 6.00 -6.56 4.12
N ALA A 272 5.81 -7.71 3.48
CA ALA A 272 4.83 -7.88 2.40
C ALA A 272 3.40 -7.43 2.77
N GLY A 273 2.96 -7.71 4.00
CA GLY A 273 1.62 -7.28 4.46
C GLY A 273 1.51 -5.76 4.62
N ARG A 274 2.60 -5.08 5.00
CA ARG A 274 2.64 -3.61 5.06
C ARG A 274 2.68 -2.97 3.69
N VAL A 275 3.41 -3.57 2.74
CA VAL A 275 3.48 -3.07 1.36
C VAL A 275 2.09 -3.13 0.69
N GLU A 276 1.33 -4.20 0.91
CA GLU A 276 -0.04 -4.30 0.38
C GLU A 276 -1.01 -3.29 1.02
N GLU A 277 -0.92 -3.08 2.34
CA GLU A 277 -1.73 -2.04 2.99
C GLU A 277 -1.34 -0.64 2.49
N ALA A 278 -0.03 -0.37 2.36
CA ALA A 278 0.47 0.89 1.82
C ALA A 278 -0.03 1.17 0.40
N LYS A 279 -0.03 0.14 -0.47
CA LYS A 279 -0.62 0.24 -1.80
C LYS A 279 -2.09 0.66 -1.74
N ARG A 280 -2.88 0.00 -0.88
CA ARG A 280 -4.30 0.34 -0.68
C ARG A 280 -4.52 1.76 -0.17
N GLU A 281 -3.68 2.22 0.76
CA GLU A 281 -3.73 3.58 1.29
C GLU A 281 -3.39 4.64 0.22
N VAL A 282 -2.38 4.38 -0.62
CA VAL A 282 -2.04 5.25 -1.77
C VAL A 282 -3.21 5.30 -2.76
N GLU A 283 -3.76 4.14 -3.14
CA GLU A 283 -4.90 4.06 -4.05
C GLU A 283 -6.13 4.82 -3.52
N ALA A 284 -6.43 4.66 -2.22
CA ALA A 284 -7.54 5.38 -1.58
C ALA A 284 -7.34 6.91 -1.58
N LYS A 285 -6.12 7.38 -1.24
CA LYS A 285 -5.82 8.82 -1.28
C LYS A 285 -5.83 9.38 -2.69
N LEU A 286 -5.34 8.62 -3.67
CA LEU A 286 -5.40 9.00 -5.07
C LEU A 286 -6.86 9.16 -5.52
N ALA A 287 -7.73 8.21 -5.16
CA ALA A 287 -9.15 8.27 -5.47
C ALA A 287 -9.82 9.50 -4.83
N GLU A 288 -9.53 9.78 -3.56
CA GLU A 288 -10.02 10.99 -2.86
C GLU A 288 -9.57 12.27 -3.59
N CYS A 289 -8.30 12.35 -4.02
CA CYS A 289 -7.80 13.51 -4.76
C CYS A 289 -8.49 13.68 -6.11
N GLN A 290 -8.68 12.58 -6.85
CA GLN A 290 -9.35 12.57 -8.15
C GLN A 290 -10.81 12.97 -8.02
N GLU A 291 -11.53 12.46 -7.01
CA GLU A 291 -12.92 12.83 -6.73
C GLU A 291 -13.04 14.32 -6.42
N LYS A 292 -12.20 14.85 -5.53
CA LYS A 292 -12.21 16.28 -5.18
C LYS A 292 -11.83 17.18 -6.35
N ALA A 293 -10.87 16.74 -7.18
CA ALA A 293 -10.51 17.47 -8.39
C ALA A 293 -11.64 17.44 -9.42
N ALA A 294 -12.34 16.32 -9.58
CA ALA A 294 -13.51 16.21 -10.45
C ALA A 294 -14.66 17.10 -9.97
N GLU A 295 -15.03 17.04 -8.68
CA GLU A 295 -16.03 17.92 -8.07
C GLU A 295 -15.72 19.40 -8.36
N PHE A 296 -14.46 19.81 -8.18
CA PHE A 296 -14.03 21.18 -8.47
C PHE A 296 -14.13 21.52 -9.97
N ASN A 297 -13.60 20.65 -10.84
CA ASN A 297 -13.55 20.89 -12.28
C ASN A 297 -14.96 20.92 -12.91
N ASP A 298 -15.89 20.10 -12.40
CA ASP A 298 -17.29 20.09 -12.81
C ASP A 298 -18.01 21.35 -12.32
N ALA A 299 -17.85 21.72 -11.05
CA ALA A 299 -18.44 22.94 -10.50
C ALA A 299 -17.92 24.20 -11.21
N PHE A 300 -16.61 24.24 -11.50
CA PHE A 300 -15.91 25.36 -12.15
C PHE A 300 -15.80 25.20 -13.67
N ASN A 301 -16.70 24.44 -14.31
CA ASN A 301 -16.69 24.26 -15.75
C ASN A 301 -17.29 25.47 -16.47
N LEU A 302 -16.46 26.45 -16.82
CA LEU A 302 -16.89 27.68 -17.50
C LEU A 302 -17.45 27.45 -18.92
N ALA A 303 -17.30 26.25 -19.49
CA ALA A 303 -17.90 25.92 -20.78
C ALA A 303 -19.39 25.55 -20.65
N THR A 304 -19.77 24.92 -19.54
CA THR A 304 -21.13 24.40 -19.31
C THR A 304 -21.92 25.21 -18.27
N ASN A 305 -21.25 25.79 -17.27
CA ASN A 305 -21.87 26.57 -16.21
C ASN A 305 -21.98 28.06 -16.60
N SER A 306 -23.09 28.42 -17.25
CA SER A 306 -23.34 29.78 -17.76
C SER A 306 -23.43 30.85 -16.66
N GLU A 307 -24.03 30.53 -15.51
CA GLU A 307 -24.13 31.45 -14.38
C GLU A 307 -22.74 31.78 -13.81
N MET A 308 -21.92 30.76 -13.58
CA MET A 308 -20.55 30.96 -13.08
C MET A 308 -19.68 31.68 -14.10
N LYS A 309 -19.82 31.35 -15.40
CA LYS A 309 -19.13 32.06 -16.48
C LYS A 309 -19.47 33.55 -16.47
N ASN A 310 -20.74 33.92 -16.36
CA ASN A 310 -21.16 35.32 -16.30
C ASN A 310 -20.61 36.02 -15.06
N ALA A 311 -20.72 35.38 -13.88
CA ALA A 311 -20.16 35.94 -12.65
C ALA A 311 -18.64 36.16 -12.71
N VAL A 312 -17.90 35.27 -13.38
CA VAL A 312 -16.45 35.41 -13.60
C VAL A 312 -16.15 36.54 -14.61
N ASN A 313 -16.97 36.70 -15.65
CA ASN A 313 -16.83 37.78 -16.63
C ASN A 313 -17.13 39.17 -16.05
N ASP A 314 -18.00 39.25 -15.03
CA ASP A 314 -18.32 40.50 -14.33
C ASP A 314 -17.18 40.97 -13.40
N LEU A 315 -16.19 40.11 -13.12
CA LEU A 315 -15.00 40.51 -12.38
C LEU A 315 -14.15 41.49 -13.19
N ASN A 316 -13.39 42.34 -12.49
CA ASN A 316 -12.40 43.16 -13.18
C ASN A 316 -11.40 42.26 -13.95
N PRO A 317 -10.82 42.75 -15.07
CA PRO A 317 -10.03 41.91 -15.98
C PRO A 317 -8.90 41.12 -15.30
N LYS A 318 -8.23 41.73 -14.31
CA LYS A 318 -7.13 41.06 -13.59
C LYS A 318 -7.64 39.93 -12.69
N LEU A 319 -8.78 40.11 -12.02
CA LEU A 319 -9.38 39.05 -11.21
C LEU A 319 -9.96 37.94 -12.08
N HIS A 320 -10.67 38.30 -13.15
CA HIS A 320 -11.15 37.35 -14.17
C HIS A 320 -10.00 36.45 -14.64
N GLU A 321 -8.89 37.05 -15.10
CA GLU A 321 -7.74 36.29 -15.59
C GLU A 321 -7.15 35.37 -14.52
N ARG A 322 -6.95 35.86 -13.29
CA ARG A 322 -6.40 35.05 -12.20
C ARG A 322 -7.27 33.85 -11.86
N VAL A 323 -8.59 34.03 -11.84
CA VAL A 323 -9.56 32.96 -11.56
C VAL A 323 -9.54 31.92 -12.67
N VAL A 324 -9.57 32.36 -13.93
CA VAL A 324 -9.51 31.46 -15.10
C VAL A 324 -8.19 30.68 -15.13
N VAL A 325 -7.06 31.33 -14.86
CA VAL A 325 -5.74 30.67 -14.81
C VAL A 325 -5.69 29.64 -13.68
N ALA A 326 -6.20 29.98 -12.49
CA ALA A 326 -6.24 29.04 -11.36
C ALA A 326 -7.10 27.81 -11.68
N ALA A 327 -8.28 28.00 -12.28
CA ALA A 327 -9.16 26.90 -12.67
C ALA A 327 -8.51 26.00 -13.73
N LYS A 328 -7.87 26.59 -14.75
CA LYS A 328 -7.10 25.84 -15.76
C LYS A 328 -5.94 25.07 -15.15
N ALA A 329 -5.26 25.64 -14.16
CA ALA A 329 -4.17 24.97 -13.46
C ALA A 329 -4.68 23.74 -12.69
N VAL A 330 -5.81 23.85 -11.97
CA VAL A 330 -6.40 22.69 -11.27
C VAL A 330 -6.78 21.58 -12.26
N LYS A 331 -7.41 21.95 -13.39
CA LYS A 331 -7.72 20.98 -14.45
C LYS A 331 -6.47 20.30 -15.00
N HIS A 332 -5.46 21.08 -15.37
CA HIS A 332 -4.20 20.56 -15.88
C HIS A 332 -3.51 19.62 -14.90
N GLU A 333 -3.44 19.98 -13.61
CA GLU A 333 -2.83 19.13 -12.59
C GLU A 333 -3.65 17.88 -12.30
N SER A 334 -4.99 17.95 -12.40
CA SER A 334 -5.88 16.78 -12.32
C SER A 334 -5.64 15.80 -13.47
N ASP A 335 -5.55 16.32 -14.70
CA ASP A 335 -5.27 15.52 -15.89
C ASP A 335 -3.88 14.87 -15.77
N ARG A 336 -2.85 15.65 -15.38
CA ARG A 336 -1.48 15.16 -15.19
C ARG A 336 -1.39 14.11 -14.09
N LEU A 337 -2.08 14.28 -12.96
CA LEU A 337 -2.12 13.29 -11.88
C LEU A 337 -2.74 11.98 -12.37
N THR A 338 -3.82 12.06 -13.14
CA THR A 338 -4.49 10.89 -13.71
C THR A 338 -3.55 10.14 -14.65
N GLU A 339 -2.97 10.82 -15.63
CA GLU A 339 -2.03 10.23 -16.59
C GLU A 339 -0.83 9.57 -15.89
N LEU A 340 -0.21 10.27 -14.93
CA LEU A 340 0.92 9.73 -14.18
C LEU A 340 0.52 8.50 -13.35
N SER A 341 -0.63 8.56 -12.68
CA SER A 341 -1.10 7.43 -11.86
C SER A 341 -1.42 6.19 -12.68
N THR A 342 -2.02 6.36 -13.87
CA THR A 342 -2.29 5.27 -14.80
C THR A 342 -0.97 4.64 -15.27
N LYS A 343 -0.02 5.48 -15.69
CA LYS A 343 1.30 5.02 -16.14
C LYS A 343 2.04 4.23 -15.06
N GLU A 344 2.13 4.76 -13.83
CA GLU A 344 2.81 4.09 -12.72
C GLU A 344 2.12 2.77 -12.33
N SER A 345 0.79 2.71 -12.39
CA SER A 345 0.02 1.48 -12.17
C SER A 345 0.31 0.41 -13.24
N GLU A 346 0.40 0.82 -14.51
CA GLU A 346 0.76 -0.06 -15.61
C GLU A 346 2.20 -0.58 -15.48
N GLU A 347 3.18 0.29 -15.18
CA GLU A 347 4.57 -0.09 -14.97
C GLU A 347 4.73 -1.08 -13.81
N LEU A 348 4.01 -0.86 -12.69
CA LEU A 348 3.99 -1.78 -11.56
C LEU A 348 3.42 -3.15 -11.98
N ARG A 349 2.29 -3.17 -12.70
CA ARG A 349 1.63 -4.39 -13.17
C ARG A 349 2.53 -5.18 -14.12
N GLU A 350 3.20 -4.50 -15.04
CA GLU A 350 4.14 -5.14 -15.98
C GLU A 350 5.35 -5.71 -15.26
N THR A 351 5.89 -4.97 -14.29
CA THR A 351 7.00 -5.41 -13.44
C THR A 351 6.61 -6.65 -12.64
N GLU A 352 5.44 -6.65 -12.00
CA GLU A 352 4.89 -7.80 -11.27
C GLU A 352 4.74 -9.02 -12.20
N ALA A 353 4.14 -8.83 -13.38
CA ALA A 353 3.96 -9.90 -14.36
C ALA A 353 5.30 -10.50 -14.82
N LYS A 354 6.31 -9.66 -15.06
CA LYS A 354 7.65 -10.10 -15.46
C LYS A 354 8.34 -10.87 -14.34
N ILE A 355 8.28 -10.39 -13.09
CA ILE A 355 8.82 -11.09 -11.92
C ILE A 355 8.15 -12.47 -11.77
N ARG A 356 6.81 -12.52 -11.83
CA ARG A 356 6.05 -13.78 -11.75
C ARG A 356 6.46 -14.76 -12.85
N SER A 357 6.58 -14.29 -14.09
CA SER A 357 6.99 -15.12 -15.22
C SER A 357 8.40 -15.68 -15.06
N VAL A 358 9.36 -14.86 -14.65
CA VAL A 358 10.75 -15.31 -14.42
C VAL A 358 10.83 -16.33 -13.29
N LEU A 359 10.16 -16.07 -12.16
CA LEU A 359 10.14 -17.01 -11.03
C LEU A 359 9.47 -18.34 -11.38
N GLN A 360 8.38 -18.30 -12.15
CA GLN A 360 7.71 -19.51 -12.62
C GLN A 360 8.60 -20.29 -13.60
N GLY A 361 9.24 -19.61 -14.55
CA GLY A 361 10.18 -20.25 -15.48
C GLY A 361 11.37 -20.88 -14.77
N LEU A 362 11.90 -20.22 -13.74
CA LEU A 362 12.96 -20.78 -12.88
C LEU A 362 12.46 -22.04 -12.13
N ASN A 363 11.29 -21.97 -11.51
CA ASN A 363 10.67 -23.10 -10.82
C ASN A 363 10.50 -24.31 -11.74
N ASP A 364 9.98 -24.10 -12.95
CA ASP A 364 9.78 -25.15 -13.95
C ASP A 364 11.11 -25.76 -14.41
N SER A 365 12.11 -24.92 -14.63
CA SER A 365 13.46 -25.36 -15.03
C SER A 365 14.12 -26.21 -13.95
N VAL A 366 14.10 -25.75 -12.70
CA VAL A 366 14.65 -26.46 -11.54
C VAL A 366 13.94 -27.80 -11.36
N ASN A 367 12.60 -27.81 -11.34
CA ASN A 367 11.83 -29.04 -11.16
C ASN A 367 12.06 -30.03 -12.30
N ARG A 368 12.14 -29.57 -13.55
CA ARG A 368 12.44 -30.42 -14.71
C ARG A 368 13.84 -31.03 -14.61
N SER A 369 14.84 -30.22 -14.25
CA SER A 369 16.22 -30.66 -14.09
C SER A 369 16.35 -31.71 -12.99
N ILE A 370 15.82 -31.43 -11.79
CA ILE A 370 15.81 -32.37 -10.66
C ILE A 370 15.11 -33.67 -11.05
N THR A 371 13.90 -33.58 -11.64
CA THR A 371 13.14 -34.76 -12.06
C THR A 371 13.94 -35.62 -13.04
N THR A 372 14.61 -35.01 -14.01
CA THR A 372 15.39 -35.72 -15.02
C THR A 372 16.59 -36.41 -14.40
N GLN A 373 17.36 -35.69 -13.58
CA GLN A 373 18.56 -36.23 -12.93
C GLN A 373 18.20 -37.37 -11.97
N VAL A 374 17.16 -37.20 -11.14
CA VAL A 374 16.70 -38.24 -10.22
C VAL A 374 16.21 -39.47 -10.98
N LYS A 375 15.42 -39.31 -12.05
CA LYS A 375 14.98 -40.45 -12.89
C LYS A 375 16.17 -41.18 -13.53
N SER A 376 17.18 -40.44 -14.00
CA SER A 376 18.38 -41.04 -14.58
C SER A 376 19.18 -41.83 -13.55
N LEU A 377 19.36 -41.26 -12.35
CA LEU A 377 20.05 -41.92 -11.25
C LEU A 377 19.31 -43.20 -10.82
N VAL A 378 17.99 -43.14 -10.64
CA VAL A 378 17.18 -44.31 -10.28
C VAL A 378 17.28 -45.39 -11.36
N LYS A 379 17.16 -45.02 -12.64
CA LYS A 379 17.29 -45.97 -13.76
C LYS A 379 18.66 -46.66 -13.76
N PHE A 380 19.74 -45.89 -13.56
CA PHE A 380 21.10 -46.41 -13.47
C PHE A 380 21.27 -47.36 -12.28
N LEU A 381 20.80 -46.97 -11.08
CA LEU A 381 20.87 -47.84 -9.90
C LEU A 381 20.07 -49.13 -10.09
N CYS A 382 18.87 -49.05 -10.66
CA CYS A 382 18.06 -50.23 -10.97
C CYS A 382 18.78 -51.17 -11.95
N SER A 383 19.44 -50.66 -12.99
CA SER A 383 20.18 -51.52 -13.93
C SER A 383 21.37 -52.21 -13.26
N GLU A 384 22.13 -51.50 -12.42
CA GLU A 384 23.27 -52.09 -11.70
C GLU A 384 22.83 -53.15 -10.71
N VAL A 385 21.76 -52.87 -9.93
CA VAL A 385 21.21 -53.83 -8.96
C VAL A 385 20.63 -55.06 -9.68
N SER A 386 19.96 -54.88 -10.82
CA SER A 386 19.50 -56.01 -11.65
C SER A 386 20.66 -56.86 -12.16
N ALA A 387 21.75 -56.24 -12.63
CA ALA A 387 22.93 -56.99 -13.08
C ALA A 387 23.59 -57.78 -11.93
N ILE A 388 23.62 -57.23 -10.72
CA ILE A 388 24.08 -57.95 -9.51
C ILE A 388 23.16 -59.13 -9.22
N LYS A 389 21.83 -58.91 -9.26
CA LYS A 389 20.84 -59.97 -9.05
C LYS A 389 21.02 -61.11 -10.04
N ASP A 390 21.19 -60.82 -11.32
CA ASP A 390 21.35 -61.84 -12.37
C ASP A 390 22.61 -62.68 -12.13
N LYS A 391 23.72 -62.05 -11.72
CA LYS A 391 24.95 -62.76 -11.31
C LYS A 391 24.71 -63.67 -10.10
N LEU A 392 24.00 -63.19 -9.08
CA LEU A 392 23.68 -64.00 -7.89
C LEU A 392 22.81 -65.21 -8.24
N VAL A 393 21.81 -65.04 -9.12
CA VAL A 393 20.99 -66.15 -9.62
C VAL A 393 21.84 -67.17 -10.36
N SER A 394 22.70 -66.73 -11.28
CA SER A 394 23.59 -67.63 -12.03
C SER A 394 24.54 -68.41 -11.10
N ILE A 395 25.11 -67.76 -10.09
CA ILE A 395 25.95 -68.43 -9.08
C ILE A 395 25.14 -69.47 -8.31
N SER A 396 23.90 -69.14 -7.90
CA SER A 396 23.02 -70.07 -7.19
C SER A 396 22.69 -71.30 -8.03
N GLU A 397 22.40 -71.12 -9.31
CA GLU A 397 22.14 -72.22 -10.25
C GLU A 397 23.38 -73.10 -10.43
N MET A 398 24.56 -72.50 -10.60
CA MET A 398 25.83 -73.22 -10.74
C MET A 398 26.15 -74.03 -9.47
N LEU A 399 25.98 -73.44 -8.29
CA LEU A 399 26.13 -74.14 -7.01
C LEU A 399 25.14 -75.30 -6.89
N GLY A 400 23.88 -75.10 -7.25
CA GLY A 400 22.88 -76.17 -7.30
C GLY A 400 23.32 -77.34 -8.20
N ASN A 401 23.84 -77.04 -9.38
CA ASN A 401 24.36 -78.04 -10.30
C ASN A 401 25.57 -78.80 -9.74
N TYR A 402 26.49 -78.13 -9.04
CA TYR A 402 27.60 -78.80 -8.37
C TYR A 402 27.13 -79.71 -7.24
N VAL A 403 26.16 -79.25 -6.44
CA VAL A 403 25.57 -80.07 -5.37
C VAL A 403 24.92 -81.33 -5.94
N GLU A 404 24.18 -81.23 -7.05
CA GLU A 404 23.58 -82.40 -7.71
C GLU A 404 24.64 -83.34 -8.30
N GLN A 405 25.72 -82.83 -8.89
CA GLN A 405 26.84 -83.65 -9.35
C GLN A 405 27.51 -84.40 -8.20
N LEU A 406 27.77 -83.72 -7.08
CA LEU A 406 28.36 -84.33 -5.88
C LEU A 406 27.44 -85.41 -5.30
N LYS A 407 26.12 -85.17 -5.23
CA LYS A 407 25.15 -86.20 -4.81
C LYS A 407 25.21 -87.43 -5.71
N ARG A 408 25.29 -87.25 -7.03
CA ARG A 408 25.44 -88.37 -7.99
C ARG A 408 26.73 -89.13 -7.75
N TRP A 409 27.87 -88.45 -7.62
CA TRP A 409 29.14 -89.10 -7.32
C TRP A 409 29.13 -89.89 -6.01
N ILE A 410 28.53 -89.34 -4.95
CA ILE A 410 28.34 -90.05 -3.68
C ILE A 410 27.49 -91.31 -3.89
N SER A 411 26.38 -91.20 -4.62
CA SER A 411 25.51 -92.34 -4.92
C SER A 411 26.20 -93.43 -5.74
N ASP A 412 26.96 -93.04 -6.77
CA ASP A 412 27.70 -93.96 -7.63
C ASP A 412 28.82 -94.67 -6.85
N ALA A 413 29.53 -93.92 -6.01
CA ALA A 413 30.57 -94.48 -5.14
C ALA A 413 29.97 -95.45 -4.10
N ASP A 414 28.87 -95.10 -3.46
CA ASP A 414 28.18 -95.99 -2.51
C ASP A 414 27.71 -97.28 -3.20
N ALA A 415 27.09 -97.18 -4.38
CA ALA A 415 26.68 -98.34 -5.17
C ALA A 415 27.86 -99.25 -5.53
N PHE A 416 29.00 -98.67 -5.90
CA PHE A 416 30.23 -99.40 -6.14
C PHE A 416 30.74 -100.11 -4.88
N PHE A 417 30.81 -99.40 -3.74
CA PHE A 417 31.22 -99.98 -2.46
C PHE A 417 30.29 -101.12 -2.02
N GLN A 418 28.97 -100.97 -2.17
CA GLN A 418 28.01 -102.04 -1.87
C GLN A 418 28.25 -103.29 -2.72
N LYS A 419 28.57 -103.12 -4.02
CA LYS A 419 28.93 -104.23 -4.89
C LYS A 419 30.22 -104.92 -4.44
N VAL A 420 31.26 -104.15 -4.14
CA VAL A 420 32.54 -104.68 -3.64
C VAL A 420 32.34 -105.40 -2.32
N MET A 421 31.61 -104.81 -1.36
CA MET A 421 31.29 -105.45 -0.08
C MET A 421 30.55 -106.77 -0.27
N LYS A 422 29.59 -106.83 -1.21
CA LYS A 422 28.89 -108.08 -1.55
C LYS A 422 29.83 -109.14 -2.09
N ASP A 423 30.78 -108.76 -2.95
CA ASP A 423 31.75 -109.69 -3.51
C ASP A 423 32.79 -110.14 -2.46
N VAL A 424 33.26 -109.24 -1.59
CA VAL A 424 34.09 -109.58 -0.41
C VAL A 424 33.34 -110.54 0.52
N HIS A 425 32.06 -110.31 0.80
CA HIS A 425 31.27 -111.19 1.65
C HIS A 425 31.13 -112.60 1.07
N LYS A 426 31.08 -112.75 -0.26
CA LYS A 426 31.11 -114.07 -0.92
C LYS A 426 32.45 -114.78 -0.72
N ILE A 427 33.54 -114.03 -0.71
CA ILE A 427 34.89 -114.54 -0.47
C ILE A 427 35.06 -114.92 1.01
N GLU A 428 34.70 -114.03 1.94
CA GLU A 428 34.78 -114.27 3.40
C GLU A 428 33.99 -115.54 3.80
N LYS A 429 32.81 -115.74 3.21
CA LYS A 429 31.99 -116.95 3.43
C LYS A 429 32.51 -118.21 2.72
N ASN A 430 33.73 -118.16 2.15
CA ASN A 430 34.37 -119.25 1.42
C ASN A 430 33.48 -119.90 0.35
N ALA A 431 32.47 -119.21 -0.23
CA ALA A 431 31.52 -119.87 -1.12
C ALA A 431 32.17 -120.54 -2.36
N PRO A 432 33.14 -119.90 -3.06
CA PRO A 432 33.93 -120.58 -4.10
C PRO A 432 34.85 -121.67 -3.55
N GLY A 433 35.38 -121.48 -2.34
CA GLY A 433 36.25 -122.44 -1.65
C GLY A 433 35.53 -123.72 -1.27
N ILE A 434 34.30 -123.62 -0.74
CA ILE A 434 33.43 -124.76 -0.39
C ILE A 434 33.08 -125.57 -1.64
N LEU A 435 32.70 -124.91 -2.74
CA LEU A 435 32.37 -125.61 -3.99
C LEU A 435 33.57 -126.35 -4.58
N ASN A 436 34.75 -125.73 -4.56
CA ASN A 436 35.99 -126.35 -5.01
C ASN A 436 36.43 -127.49 -4.08
N GLN A 437 36.27 -127.33 -2.76
CA GLN A 437 36.57 -128.37 -1.77
C GLN A 437 35.66 -129.59 -1.96
N MET A 438 34.35 -129.38 -2.20
CA MET A 438 33.42 -130.46 -2.54
C MET A 438 33.82 -131.19 -3.84
N ASN A 439 34.18 -130.44 -4.90
CA ASN A 439 34.63 -131.04 -6.17
C ASN A 439 35.92 -131.86 -6.01
N VAL A 440 36.88 -131.36 -5.22
CA VAL A 440 38.12 -132.09 -4.91
C VAL A 440 37.82 -133.35 -4.10
N GLU A 441 36.91 -133.28 -3.14
CA GLU A 441 36.51 -134.42 -2.32
C GLU A 441 35.79 -135.50 -3.14
N ASP A 442 34.89 -135.12 -4.04
CA ASP A 442 34.22 -136.06 -4.96
C ASP A 442 35.22 -136.73 -5.92
N LYS A 443 36.17 -135.96 -6.46
CA LYS A 443 37.23 -136.52 -7.31
C LYS A 443 38.18 -137.43 -6.54
N ALA A 444 38.50 -137.11 -5.29
CA ALA A 444 39.28 -137.97 -4.41
C ALA A 444 38.57 -139.30 -4.12
N LYS A 445 37.26 -139.27 -3.85
CA LYS A 445 36.43 -140.48 -3.69
C LYS A 445 36.38 -141.33 -4.95
N GLU A 446 36.29 -140.70 -6.13
CA GLU A 446 36.33 -141.41 -7.42
C GLU A 446 37.70 -142.10 -7.65
N LEU A 447 38.79 -141.40 -7.32
CA LEU A 447 40.15 -141.94 -7.43
C LEU A 447 40.39 -143.09 -6.46
N GLN A 448 39.90 -142.97 -5.22
CA GLN A 448 39.97 -144.03 -4.20
C GLN A 448 39.29 -145.31 -4.70
N LYS A 449 38.05 -145.22 -5.22
CA LYS A 449 37.35 -146.38 -5.77
C LYS A 449 38.12 -147.06 -6.91
N LYS A 450 38.71 -146.27 -7.82
CA LYS A 450 39.54 -146.80 -8.91
C LYS A 450 40.80 -147.49 -8.36
N GLY A 451 41.41 -146.94 -7.31
CA GLY A 451 42.56 -147.55 -6.62
C GLY A 451 42.21 -148.88 -5.96
N GLU A 452 41.06 -148.96 -5.29
CA GLU A 452 40.54 -150.19 -4.66
C GLU A 452 40.25 -151.29 -5.71
N GLU A 453 39.63 -150.94 -6.84
CA GLU A 453 39.40 -151.82 -7.98
C GLU A 453 40.72 -152.38 -8.55
N LEU A 454 41.71 -151.50 -8.75
CA LEU A 454 43.03 -151.89 -9.26
C LEU A 454 43.74 -152.83 -8.30
N HIS A 455 43.72 -152.55 -7.00
CA HIS A 455 44.29 -153.42 -5.97
C HIS A 455 43.63 -154.81 -5.97
N ARG A 456 42.31 -154.86 -6.13
CA ARG A 456 41.56 -156.12 -6.24
C ARG A 456 42.00 -156.96 -7.44
N ARG A 457 42.20 -156.32 -8.60
CA ARG A 457 42.68 -157.00 -9.81
C ARG A 457 44.12 -157.48 -9.67
N PHE A 458 44.97 -156.69 -9.00
CA PHE A 458 46.35 -157.08 -8.71
C PHE A 458 46.41 -158.32 -7.81
N GLU A 459 45.67 -158.36 -6.71
CA GLU A 459 45.64 -159.53 -5.81
C GLU A 459 45.08 -160.78 -6.51
N TYR A 460 44.08 -160.62 -7.40
CA TYR A 460 43.59 -161.73 -8.22
C TYR A 460 44.69 -162.29 -9.14
N ALA A 461 45.39 -161.44 -9.89
CA ALA A 461 46.48 -161.87 -10.78
C ALA A 461 47.64 -162.52 -10.02
N LYS A 462 47.97 -162.00 -8.83
CA LYS A 462 49.00 -162.55 -7.94
C LYS A 462 48.66 -163.96 -7.47
N ASN A 463 47.41 -164.21 -7.09
CA ASN A 463 46.95 -165.55 -6.71
C ASN A 463 46.98 -166.52 -7.90
N GLU A 464 46.63 -166.07 -9.11
CA GLU A 464 46.65 -166.90 -10.31
C GLU A 464 48.08 -167.34 -10.69
N VAL A 465 49.04 -166.42 -10.57
CA VAL A 465 50.47 -166.76 -10.72
C VAL A 465 50.92 -167.76 -9.65
N GLY A 466 50.46 -167.62 -8.41
CA GLY A 466 50.72 -168.58 -7.34
C GLY A 466 50.25 -170.00 -7.69
N HIS A 467 49.02 -170.13 -8.20
CA HIS A 467 48.46 -171.41 -8.63
C HIS A 467 49.25 -172.05 -9.78
N LEU A 468 49.70 -171.25 -10.76
CA LEU A 468 50.49 -171.74 -11.90
C LEU A 468 51.88 -172.26 -11.48
N VAL A 469 52.53 -171.60 -10.50
CA VAL A 469 53.83 -172.03 -9.97
C VAL A 469 53.71 -173.35 -9.21
N ASP A 470 52.65 -173.54 -8.42
CA ASP A 470 52.42 -174.81 -7.71
C ASP A 470 52.10 -175.96 -8.66
N ALA A 471 51.38 -175.70 -9.75
CA ALA A 471 51.11 -176.70 -10.79
C ALA A 471 52.38 -177.17 -11.52
N ALA A 472 53.32 -176.25 -11.81
CA ALA A 472 54.60 -176.59 -12.45
C ALA A 472 55.49 -177.46 -11.55
N LYS A 473 55.56 -177.16 -10.25
CA LYS A 473 56.33 -177.92 -9.26
C LYS A 473 55.90 -179.39 -9.15
N LYS A 474 54.61 -179.67 -9.34
CA LYS A 474 54.04 -181.02 -9.21
C LYS A 474 54.32 -181.91 -10.44
N LYS A 475 54.62 -181.32 -11.60
CA LYS A 475 54.87 -182.03 -12.86
C LYS A 475 56.32 -182.51 -12.98
N GLU A 476 57.31 -181.65 -12.65
CA GLU A 476 58.73 -182.02 -12.79
C GLU A 476 59.22 -183.07 -11.77
N VAL A 477 58.65 -183.08 -10.55
CA VAL A 477 59.06 -184.03 -9.50
C VAL A 477 58.70 -185.48 -9.87
N ASN A 478 57.57 -185.70 -10.54
CA ASN A 478 57.17 -187.04 -11.00
C ASN A 478 58.02 -187.57 -12.16
N GLU A 479 58.55 -186.69 -13.02
CA GLU A 479 59.43 -187.09 -14.13
C GLU A 479 60.84 -187.47 -13.63
N LEU A 480 61.31 -186.84 -12.55
CA LEU A 480 62.59 -187.17 -11.89
C LEU A 480 62.57 -188.53 -11.15
N ASP A 481 61.47 -188.88 -10.48
CA ASP A 481 61.32 -190.17 -9.80
C ASP A 481 61.34 -191.36 -10.81
N THR A 482 60.83 -191.12 -12.01
CA THR A 482 60.80 -192.12 -13.09
C THR A 482 62.20 -192.39 -13.67
N TRP A 483 63.04 -191.36 -13.78
CA TRP A 483 64.43 -191.48 -14.24
C TRP A 483 65.34 -192.18 -13.21
N SER A 484 65.14 -191.90 -11.93
CA SER A 484 65.86 -192.57 -10.83
C SER A 484 65.66 -194.09 -10.84
N ALA A 485 64.42 -194.55 -11.01
CA ALA A 485 64.09 -195.97 -11.06
C ALA A 485 64.66 -196.70 -12.30
N ALA A 486 64.76 -196.02 -13.44
CA ALA A 486 65.35 -196.57 -14.65
C ALA A 486 66.88 -196.70 -14.57
N ALA A 487 67.56 -195.71 -13.99
CA ALA A 487 69.01 -195.73 -13.79
C ALA A 487 69.46 -196.87 -12.85
N GLY A 488 68.67 -197.17 -11.80
CA GLY A 488 68.95 -198.27 -10.88
C GLY A 488 68.97 -199.66 -11.53
N LYS A 489 68.13 -199.90 -12.55
CA LYS A 489 68.09 -201.19 -13.28
C LYS A 489 69.30 -201.42 -14.18
N VAL A 490 69.89 -200.35 -14.73
CA VAL A 490 71.04 -200.41 -15.66
C VAL A 490 72.34 -200.74 -14.92
N VAL A 491 72.53 -200.21 -13.71
CA VAL A 491 73.73 -200.46 -12.89
C VAL A 491 73.77 -201.92 -12.39
N GLY A 492 72.62 -202.49 -12.00
CA GLY A 492 72.53 -203.89 -11.57
C GLY A 492 72.86 -204.90 -12.68
N ALA A 493 72.47 -204.60 -13.93
CA ALA A 493 72.76 -205.45 -15.08
C ALA A 493 74.24 -205.41 -15.52
N ALA A 494 74.94 -204.30 -15.27
CA ALA A 494 76.36 -204.15 -15.58
C ALA A 494 77.26 -204.93 -14.60
N GLN A 495 76.92 -204.96 -13.30
CA GLN A 495 77.68 -205.71 -12.29
C GLN A 495 77.67 -207.23 -12.51
N GLY A 496 76.57 -207.80 -13.04
CA GLY A 496 76.49 -209.23 -13.33
C GLY A 496 77.36 -209.70 -14.51
N LYS A 497 77.62 -208.84 -15.50
CA LYS A 497 78.41 -209.19 -16.69
C LYS A 497 79.93 -209.13 -16.45
N CYS A 498 80.40 -208.28 -15.54
CA CYS A 498 81.83 -208.17 -15.22
C CYS A 498 82.39 -209.43 -14.52
N TYR A 499 81.58 -210.13 -13.70
CA TYR A 499 82.00 -211.37 -13.04
C TYR A 499 82.20 -212.55 -14.02
N LEU A 500 81.48 -212.58 -15.14
CA LEU A 500 81.61 -213.64 -16.16
C LEU A 500 82.84 -213.47 -17.07
N ILE A 501 83.35 -212.24 -17.21
CA ILE A 501 84.53 -211.94 -18.05
C ILE A 501 85.83 -212.23 -17.28
N LEU A 502 85.87 -211.96 -15.98
CA LEU A 502 87.03 -212.26 -15.13
C LEU A 502 87.33 -213.77 -15.02
N GLY A 503 86.34 -214.65 -15.19
CA GLY A 503 86.56 -216.10 -15.18
C GLY A 503 87.14 -216.70 -16.46
N LYS A 504 87.24 -215.94 -17.57
CA LYS A 504 87.65 -216.47 -18.89
C LYS A 504 89.08 -216.10 -19.31
N SER A 505 89.82 -215.36 -18.49
CA SER A 505 91.12 -214.79 -18.87
C SER A 505 92.34 -215.34 -18.12
N GLU A 506 92.19 -216.29 -17.18
CA GLU A 506 93.34 -216.84 -16.48
C GLU A 506 93.80 -218.19 -17.03
N ILE A 507 95.01 -218.12 -17.59
CA ILE A 507 95.78 -219.18 -18.21
C ILE A 507 96.56 -219.90 -17.11
N LYS A 508 96.32 -221.20 -16.96
CA LYS A 508 97.36 -222.13 -16.50
C LYS A 508 98.30 -222.39 -17.67
N ASP A 509 99.55 -222.00 -17.44
CA ASP A 509 100.76 -222.71 -17.81
C ASP A 509 100.97 -223.04 -19.28
N SER A 510 101.99 -222.42 -19.91
CA SER A 510 102.81 -223.07 -20.96
C SER A 510 102.08 -224.09 -21.87
N GLY A 511 100.91 -223.70 -22.36
CA GLY A 511 99.89 -224.55 -22.97
C GLY A 511 98.76 -223.63 -23.43
N GLU A 512 98.50 -223.60 -24.74
CA GLU A 512 97.74 -222.51 -25.38
C GLU A 512 96.22 -222.55 -25.10
N PRO A 513 95.60 -221.46 -24.59
CA PRO A 513 94.16 -221.34 -24.44
C PRO A 513 93.46 -220.51 -25.55
N GLU A 514 92.19 -220.87 -25.74
CA GLU A 514 91.28 -220.72 -26.89
C GLU A 514 91.23 -219.37 -27.65
N ILE A 515 91.58 -218.24 -27.01
CA ILE A 515 91.51 -216.91 -27.66
C ILE A 515 92.49 -216.81 -28.83
N LYS A 516 93.62 -217.52 -28.76
CA LYS A 516 94.65 -217.46 -29.81
C LYS A 516 94.31 -218.34 -31.02
N LYS A 517 93.62 -219.48 -30.83
CA LYS A 517 93.07 -220.29 -31.95
C LYS A 517 92.04 -219.50 -32.76
N GLN A 518 91.24 -218.66 -32.10
CA GLN A 518 90.21 -217.86 -32.79
C GLN A 518 90.80 -216.65 -33.51
N ALA A 519 91.92 -216.11 -33.04
CA ALA A 519 92.64 -215.02 -33.69
C ALA A 519 93.29 -215.46 -35.03
N ASP A 520 93.88 -216.65 -35.09
CA ASP A 520 94.54 -217.13 -36.32
C ASP A 520 93.56 -217.65 -37.38
N ALA A 521 92.38 -218.14 -36.97
CA ALA A 521 91.27 -218.41 -37.90
C ALA A 521 90.74 -217.12 -38.57
N LEU A 522 90.86 -215.97 -37.89
CA LEU A 522 90.53 -214.67 -38.46
C LEU A 522 91.62 -214.16 -39.40
N GLN A 523 92.90 -214.43 -39.11
CA GLN A 523 93.97 -213.96 -40.00
C GLN A 523 94.10 -214.78 -41.28
N LYS A 524 93.76 -216.08 -41.30
CA LYS A 524 93.70 -216.82 -42.57
C LYS A 524 92.56 -216.32 -43.49
N LYS A 525 91.60 -215.59 -42.93
CA LYS A 525 90.57 -214.85 -43.69
C LYS A 525 91.00 -213.43 -44.08
N ALA A 526 92.15 -212.96 -43.60
CA ALA A 526 92.75 -211.66 -43.86
C ALA A 526 94.13 -211.78 -44.55
N THR A 527 94.36 -212.86 -45.29
CA THR A 527 95.42 -212.90 -46.34
C THR A 527 94.87 -212.54 -47.72
N ASP A 528 93.54 -212.33 -47.83
CA ASP A 528 92.85 -211.71 -48.97
C ASP A 528 92.28 -210.31 -48.61
N LEU A 529 92.75 -209.75 -47.48
CA LEU A 529 93.45 -208.47 -47.34
C LEU A 529 93.91 -208.29 -45.89
#